data_AF-U3CA37-F1
#
_entry.id   AF-U3CA37-F1
#
_cell.length_a   1.000
_cell.length_b   1.000
_cell.length_c   1.000
_cell.angle_alpha   90.00
_cell.angle_beta   90.00
_cell.angle_gamma   90.00
#
_symmetry.space_group_name_H-M   'P 1'
#
loop_
_entity.id
_entity.type
_entity.pdbx_description
1 polymer ?
#
loop_
_entity_poly.entity_id
_entity_poly.type
_entity_poly.pdbx_seq_one_letter_code
_entity_poly.pdbx_strand_id
1 'polypeptide(L)'
;MIKSKAPIVLLASIVVAVGSNCSYAEKIVEDGRISVNPTPKTPERSTKSMMLTLAMVDFDKKTGMINRYSASYPSIIIPKVLDGVTVKEIGEWAFYGNNLTSVTIPDSVTTIGYGAFAENNLTSVTIPDSVTTIGEWAFYSNKLT
;
A
#
# COMPACT_ATOMS: atom_id res chain seq x y z
N MET A 1 49.13 13.68 -20.01
CA MET A 1 48.05 13.14 -19.15
C MET A 1 47.37 14.30 -18.44
N ILE A 2 46.32 14.84 -19.06
CA ILE A 2 45.61 16.01 -18.57
C ILE A 2 44.54 15.51 -17.59
N LYS A 3 44.69 15.80 -16.29
CA LYS A 3 43.68 15.47 -15.28
C LYS A 3 42.47 16.39 -15.50
N SER A 4 41.39 15.85 -16.04
CA SER A 4 40.09 16.54 -16.12
C SER A 4 39.54 16.71 -14.70
N LYS A 5 39.41 17.96 -14.24
CA LYS A 5 38.65 18.29 -13.03
C LYS A 5 37.15 18.14 -13.35
N ALA A 6 36.45 17.30 -12.61
CA ALA A 6 34.99 17.22 -12.68
C ALA A 6 34.37 18.61 -12.38
N PRO A 7 33.34 19.06 -13.12
CA PRO A 7 32.68 20.32 -12.81
C PRO A 7 31.92 20.19 -11.49
N ILE A 8 32.10 21.18 -10.62
CA ILE A 8 31.36 21.35 -9.36
C ILE A 8 29.94 21.78 -9.75
N VAL A 9 28.94 20.92 -9.53
CA VAL A 9 27.53 21.27 -9.73
C VAL A 9 27.04 22.00 -8.49
N LEU A 10 26.86 23.32 -8.59
CA LEU A 10 26.23 24.11 -7.55
C LEU A 10 24.70 23.95 -7.68
N LEU A 11 24.07 23.24 -6.74
CA LEU A 11 22.61 23.17 -6.65
C LEU A 11 22.09 24.49 -6.08
N ALA A 12 21.43 25.30 -6.92
CA ALA A 12 20.67 26.46 -6.47
C ALA A 12 19.18 26.09 -6.44
N SER A 13 18.63 25.81 -5.26
CA SER A 13 17.20 25.57 -5.08
C SER A 13 16.45 26.91 -5.13
N ILE A 14 15.81 27.22 -6.25
CA ILE A 14 14.82 28.31 -6.31
C ILE A 14 13.43 27.72 -6.06
N VAL A 15 12.81 28.13 -4.96
CA VAL A 15 11.40 27.82 -4.66
C VAL A 15 10.53 28.82 -5.43
N VAL A 16 9.83 28.37 -6.47
CA VAL A 16 8.70 29.12 -7.03
C VAL A 16 7.44 28.51 -6.45
N ALA A 17 6.82 29.22 -5.51
CA ALA A 17 5.51 28.85 -4.98
C ALA A 17 4.43 29.19 -6.01
N VAL A 18 3.80 28.16 -6.58
CA VAL A 18 2.49 28.26 -7.24
C VAL A 18 1.60 27.14 -6.69
N GLY A 19 0.42 27.54 -6.18
CA GLY A 19 -0.70 26.76 -5.65
C GLY A 19 -0.55 25.24 -5.48
N SER A 20 -0.59 24.78 -4.22
CA SER A 20 -0.91 23.43 -3.68
C SER A 20 -0.32 22.16 -4.32
N ASN A 21 0.49 22.23 -5.38
CA ASN A 21 1.14 21.08 -5.99
C ASN A 21 2.60 21.43 -6.31
N CYS A 22 3.48 21.29 -5.31
CA CYS A 22 4.93 21.37 -5.53
C CYS A 22 5.39 20.17 -6.38
N SER A 23 5.66 20.39 -7.66
CA SER A 23 6.47 19.47 -8.48
C SER A 23 7.89 20.01 -8.57
N TYR A 24 8.87 19.22 -8.13
CA TYR A 24 10.29 19.48 -8.42
C TYR A 24 10.50 19.37 -9.94
N ALA A 25 11.00 20.42 -10.57
CA ALA A 25 11.56 20.34 -11.92
C ALA A 25 13.04 20.68 -11.80
N GLU A 26 13.92 19.67 -11.85
CA GLU A 26 15.36 19.92 -11.97
C GLU A 26 15.65 20.43 -13.38
N LYS A 27 16.20 21.65 -13.48
CA LYS A 27 16.62 22.25 -14.74
C LYS A 27 18.06 21.82 -15.01
N ILE A 28 18.27 20.92 -15.97
CA ILE A 28 19.61 20.54 -16.44
C ILE A 28 20.06 21.57 -17.48
N VAL A 29 21.26 22.12 -17.31
CA VAL A 29 21.93 22.95 -18.33
C VAL A 29 23.09 22.12 -18.89
N GLU A 30 22.89 21.50 -20.05
CA GLU A 30 23.96 20.90 -20.84
C GLU A 30 24.17 21.72 -22.12
N ASP A 31 25.43 22.08 -22.40
CA ASP A 31 25.89 22.72 -23.64
C ASP A 31 25.08 23.93 -24.13
N GLY A 32 24.56 24.74 -23.21
CA GLY A 32 23.89 26.01 -23.51
C GLY A 32 22.52 25.86 -24.19
N ARG A 33 21.94 24.65 -24.25
CA ARG A 33 20.58 24.42 -24.76
C ARG A 33 19.65 24.10 -23.60
N ILE A 34 18.51 24.78 -23.55
CA ILE A 34 17.41 24.41 -22.65
C ILE A 34 16.70 23.23 -23.30
N SER A 35 16.95 22.02 -22.78
CA SER A 35 16.08 20.88 -23.06
C SER A 35 14.99 20.86 -22.01
N VAL A 36 13.72 21.03 -22.41
CA VAL A 36 12.60 20.63 -21.56
C VAL A 36 12.57 19.11 -21.62
N ASN A 37 13.00 18.46 -20.55
CA ASN A 37 12.80 17.02 -20.41
C ASN A 37 11.27 16.79 -20.55
N PRO A 38 10.81 15.87 -21.41
CA PRO A 38 9.39 15.50 -21.41
C PRO A 38 9.01 15.17 -19.97
N THR A 39 7.87 15.73 -19.57
CA THR A 39 7.23 15.61 -18.26
C THR A 39 7.63 14.33 -17.54
N PRO A 40 8.01 14.40 -16.25
CA PRO A 40 8.12 13.21 -15.43
C PRO A 40 6.88 12.36 -15.69
N LYS A 41 7.08 11.11 -16.11
CA LYS A 41 6.01 10.11 -16.19
C LYS A 41 5.16 10.29 -14.95
N THR A 42 3.84 10.33 -15.17
CA THR A 42 2.80 10.33 -14.14
C THR A 42 3.32 9.68 -12.87
N PRO A 43 3.28 10.35 -11.70
CA PRO A 43 3.87 9.80 -10.49
C PRO A 43 3.37 8.36 -10.37
N GLU A 44 4.30 7.41 -10.29
CA GLU A 44 3.97 6.01 -10.01
C GLU A 44 2.97 6.05 -8.87
N ARG A 45 1.69 5.78 -9.18
CA ARG A 45 0.63 5.69 -8.18
C ARG A 45 1.07 4.55 -7.31
N SER A 46 1.72 4.87 -6.19
CA SER A 46 2.44 3.98 -5.29
C SER A 46 1.79 2.60 -5.25
N THR A 47 2.33 1.66 -6.05
CA THR A 47 1.91 0.25 -6.09
C THR A 47 2.38 -0.50 -4.85
N LYS A 48 3.05 0.20 -3.94
CA LYS A 48 3.59 -0.34 -2.70
C LYS A 48 2.45 -0.72 -1.75
N SER A 49 2.33 -2.01 -1.48
CA SER A 49 1.44 -2.54 -0.45
C SER A 49 1.85 -2.00 0.93
N MET A 50 0.85 -1.62 1.73
CA MET A 50 1.04 -1.13 3.08
C MET A 50 0.92 -2.27 4.09
N MET A 51 1.95 -2.47 4.91
CA MET A 51 1.85 -3.40 6.03
C MET A 51 0.99 -2.80 7.13
N LEU A 52 0.00 -3.57 7.61
CA LEU A 52 -0.88 -3.09 8.67
C LEU A 52 -0.12 -2.84 9.97
N THR A 53 -0.51 -1.79 10.66
CA THR A 53 -0.07 -1.44 12.01
C THR A 53 -1.28 -1.26 12.90
N LEU A 54 -1.07 -1.16 14.22
CA LEU A 54 -2.15 -0.91 15.19
C LEU A 54 -2.95 0.38 14.91
N ALA A 55 -2.37 1.34 14.20
CA ALA A 55 -3.08 2.57 13.85
C ALA A 55 -4.14 2.38 12.75
N MET A 56 -4.08 1.27 12.01
CA MET A 56 -4.93 1.00 10.85
C MET A 56 -6.07 0.03 11.13
N VAL A 57 -6.05 -0.63 12.29
CA VAL A 57 -6.99 -1.68 12.64
C VAL A 57 -7.43 -1.58 14.09
N ASP A 58 -8.67 -1.96 14.33
CA ASP A 58 -9.10 -2.45 15.64
C ASP A 58 -8.64 -3.91 15.76
N PHE A 59 -7.67 -4.17 16.63
CA PHE A 59 -7.05 -5.47 16.83
C PHE A 59 -7.25 -5.94 18.27
N ASP A 60 -7.95 -7.07 18.43
CA ASP A 60 -8.11 -7.72 19.72
C ASP A 60 -6.84 -8.52 20.07
N LYS A 61 -6.03 -7.94 20.96
CA LYS A 61 -4.78 -8.55 21.45
C LYS A 61 -4.99 -9.82 22.27
N LYS A 62 -6.20 -10.09 22.79
CA LYS A 62 -6.47 -11.31 23.56
C LYS A 62 -6.63 -12.51 22.63
N THR A 63 -7.27 -12.30 21.49
CA THR A 63 -7.64 -13.38 20.56
C THR A 63 -6.70 -13.45 19.35
N GLY A 64 -6.10 -12.32 18.95
CA GLY A 64 -5.37 -12.20 17.69
C GLY A 64 -6.30 -11.92 16.51
N MET A 65 -7.48 -11.35 16.76
CA MET A 65 -8.49 -11.04 15.75
C MET A 65 -8.37 -9.58 15.26
N ILE A 66 -8.42 -9.39 13.95
CA ILE A 66 -8.66 -8.06 13.35
C ILE A 66 -10.17 -7.85 13.27
N ASN A 67 -10.70 -6.94 14.07
CA ASN A 67 -12.14 -6.62 14.12
C ASN A 67 -12.56 -5.68 13.00
N ARG A 68 -11.69 -4.72 12.65
CA ARG A 68 -12.01 -3.68 11.68
C ARG A 68 -10.75 -3.05 11.11
N TYR A 69 -10.76 -2.78 9.82
CA TYR A 69 -9.81 -1.91 9.13
C TYR A 69 -10.37 -0.49 9.02
N SER A 70 -9.55 0.51 9.32
CA SER A 70 -9.94 1.92 9.42
C SER A 70 -9.08 2.88 8.60
N ALA A 71 -8.12 2.35 7.82
CA ALA A 71 -7.30 3.15 6.91
C ALA A 71 -7.83 3.08 5.46
N SER A 72 -7.16 3.76 4.53
CA SER A 72 -7.60 3.91 3.13
C SER A 72 -6.56 3.45 2.10
N TYR A 73 -5.72 2.48 2.47
CA TYR A 73 -4.72 1.92 1.56
C TYR A 73 -5.35 0.81 0.70
N PRO A 74 -5.29 0.89 -0.63
CA PRO A 74 -5.91 -0.09 -1.51
C PRO A 74 -5.16 -1.43 -1.58
N SER A 75 -3.87 -1.44 -1.25
CA SER A 75 -3.06 -2.66 -1.21
C SER A 75 -2.48 -2.83 0.20
N ILE A 76 -2.81 -3.93 0.86
CA ILE A 76 -2.40 -4.18 2.25
C ILE A 76 -1.71 -5.54 2.43
N ILE A 77 -0.83 -5.60 3.43
CA ILE A 77 -0.23 -6.83 3.94
C ILE A 77 -0.65 -6.98 5.39
N ILE A 78 -1.41 -8.04 5.69
CA ILE A 78 -1.73 -8.42 7.07
C ILE A 78 -0.48 -9.09 7.66
N PRO A 79 0.13 -8.55 8.73
CA PRO A 79 1.32 -9.15 9.31
C PRO A 79 0.94 -10.42 10.08
N LYS A 80 1.86 -11.39 10.11
CA LYS A 80 1.71 -12.60 10.94
C LYS A 80 1.61 -12.28 12.43
N VAL A 81 2.30 -11.24 12.87
CA VAL A 81 2.35 -10.77 14.26
C VAL A 81 2.08 -9.29 14.30
N LEU A 82 1.17 -8.85 15.15
CA LEU A 82 0.88 -7.46 15.43
C LEU A 82 0.97 -7.22 16.94
N ASP A 83 1.84 -6.30 17.34
CA ASP A 83 2.09 -5.99 18.75
C ASP A 83 2.46 -7.21 19.63
N GLY A 84 3.29 -8.10 19.09
CA GLY A 84 3.70 -9.32 19.76
C GLY A 84 2.66 -10.44 19.80
N VAL A 85 1.45 -10.21 19.27
CA VAL A 85 0.37 -11.20 19.21
C VAL A 85 0.22 -11.71 17.78
N THR A 86 0.08 -13.02 17.62
CA THR A 86 -0.16 -13.65 16.31
C THR A 86 -1.54 -13.26 15.78
N VAL A 87 -1.62 -12.84 14.52
CA VAL A 87 -2.90 -12.60 13.83
C VAL A 87 -3.46 -13.94 13.38
N LYS A 88 -4.58 -14.36 13.98
CA LYS A 88 -5.20 -15.68 13.79
C LYS A 88 -6.52 -15.63 13.04
N GLU A 89 -7.21 -14.50 13.13
CA GLU A 89 -8.58 -14.36 12.64
C GLU A 89 -8.81 -12.99 12.01
N ILE A 90 -9.56 -13.01 10.92
CA ILE A 90 -10.10 -11.81 10.30
C ILE A 90 -11.59 -11.83 10.60
N GLY A 91 -12.05 -10.89 11.42
CA GLY A 91 -13.41 -10.85 11.94
C GLY A 91 -14.47 -10.57 10.88
N GLU A 92 -15.72 -10.74 11.27
CA GLU A 92 -16.88 -10.41 10.43
C GLU A 92 -16.80 -8.95 9.96
N TRP A 93 -17.00 -8.76 8.65
CA TRP A 93 -16.95 -7.45 7.99
C TRP A 93 -15.66 -6.64 8.18
N ALA A 94 -14.58 -7.24 8.68
CA ALA A 94 -13.38 -6.51 9.12
C ALA A 94 -12.79 -5.59 8.04
N PHE A 95 -12.85 -5.99 6.77
CA PHE A 95 -12.39 -5.22 5.61
C PHE A 95 -13.51 -4.90 4.61
N TYR A 96 -14.77 -4.96 5.02
CA TYR A 96 -15.92 -4.68 4.15
C TYR A 96 -15.89 -3.25 3.57
N GLY A 97 -16.08 -3.11 2.25
CA GLY A 97 -16.30 -1.79 1.64
C GLY A 97 -15.07 -0.88 1.57
N ASN A 98 -13.84 -1.41 1.58
CA ASN A 98 -12.61 -0.61 1.74
C ASN A 98 -11.85 -0.29 0.44
N ASN A 99 -12.44 -0.56 -0.72
CA ASN A 99 -11.79 -0.35 -2.03
C ASN A 99 -10.44 -1.09 -2.19
N LEU A 100 -10.21 -2.17 -1.44
CA LEU A 100 -8.97 -2.93 -1.52
C LEU A 100 -8.83 -3.55 -2.92
N THR A 101 -7.69 -3.37 -3.55
CA THR A 101 -7.29 -4.01 -4.82
C THR A 101 -6.40 -5.22 -4.61
N SER A 102 -5.71 -5.28 -3.46
CA SER A 102 -4.85 -6.41 -3.07
C SER A 102 -4.81 -6.58 -1.56
N VAL A 103 -4.80 -7.84 -1.12
CA VAL A 103 -4.55 -8.23 0.27
C VAL A 103 -3.58 -9.42 0.30
N THR A 104 -2.56 -9.35 1.15
CA THR A 104 -1.74 -10.50 1.51
C THR A 104 -2.18 -11.01 2.87
N ILE A 105 -2.65 -12.25 2.92
CA ILE A 105 -3.09 -12.95 4.14
C ILE A 105 -1.95 -13.85 4.62
N PRO A 106 -1.49 -13.75 5.88
CA PRO A 106 -0.40 -14.56 6.39
C PRO A 106 -0.88 -15.98 6.73
N ASP A 107 0.05 -16.92 6.72
CA ASP A 107 -0.13 -18.35 7.08
C ASP A 107 -0.51 -18.60 8.55
N SER A 108 -0.59 -17.55 9.38
CA SER A 108 -1.10 -17.65 10.74
C SER A 108 -2.62 -17.54 10.84
N VAL A 109 -3.27 -17.02 9.79
CA VAL A 109 -4.73 -16.89 9.76
C VAL A 109 -5.36 -18.25 9.55
N THR A 110 -6.33 -18.57 10.41
CA THR A 110 -7.08 -19.82 10.40
C THR A 110 -8.56 -19.63 10.05
N THR A 111 -9.09 -18.42 10.29
CA THR A 111 -10.49 -18.06 10.07
C THR A 111 -10.61 -16.72 9.34
N ILE A 112 -11.45 -16.69 8.31
CA ILE A 112 -11.92 -15.49 7.61
C ILE A 112 -13.43 -15.40 7.84
N GLY A 113 -13.90 -14.36 8.52
CA GLY A 113 -15.29 -14.21 8.96
C GLY A 113 -16.29 -13.89 7.84
N TYR A 114 -17.58 -13.87 8.22
CA TYR A 114 -18.69 -13.51 7.33
C TYR A 114 -18.47 -12.13 6.69
N GLY A 115 -18.56 -12.06 5.36
CA GLY A 115 -18.40 -10.81 4.62
C GLY A 115 -17.07 -10.07 4.83
N ALA A 116 -16.04 -10.72 5.38
CA ALA A 116 -14.81 -10.07 5.84
C ALA A 116 -14.14 -9.17 4.79
N PHE A 117 -14.13 -9.57 3.53
CA PHE A 117 -13.58 -8.81 2.39
C PHE A 117 -14.63 -8.48 1.34
N ALA A 118 -15.92 -8.50 1.68
CA ALA A 118 -16.97 -8.18 0.72
C ALA A 118 -16.95 -6.70 0.30
N GLU A 119 -17.49 -6.41 -0.89
CA GLU A 119 -17.58 -5.06 -1.48
C GLU A 119 -16.21 -4.37 -1.61
N ASN A 120 -15.25 -5.06 -2.24
CA ASN A 120 -13.91 -4.53 -2.52
C ASN A 120 -13.59 -4.61 -4.02
N ASN A 121 -12.36 -4.29 -4.40
CA ASN A 121 -11.86 -4.35 -5.78
C ASN A 121 -10.77 -5.42 -5.96
N LEU A 122 -10.76 -6.47 -5.13
CA LEU A 122 -9.71 -7.49 -5.15
C LEU A 122 -9.73 -8.20 -6.50
N THR A 123 -8.57 -8.26 -7.16
CA THR A 123 -8.41 -8.91 -8.47
C THR A 123 -7.85 -10.33 -8.34
N SER A 124 -7.15 -10.60 -7.25
CA SER A 124 -6.65 -11.92 -6.87
C SER A 124 -6.53 -11.99 -5.36
N VAL A 125 -6.75 -13.17 -4.79
CA VAL A 125 -6.43 -13.46 -3.39
C VAL A 125 -5.81 -14.86 -3.34
N THR A 126 -4.65 -14.98 -2.73
CA THR A 126 -4.10 -16.29 -2.37
C THR A 126 -4.60 -16.63 -0.97
N ILE A 127 -5.37 -17.70 -0.84
CA ILE A 127 -5.81 -18.22 0.46
C ILE A 127 -4.73 -19.17 0.97
N PRO A 128 -4.10 -18.91 2.13
CA PRO A 128 -3.12 -19.82 2.70
C PRO A 128 -3.76 -21.15 3.13
N ASP A 129 -3.00 -22.26 3.06
CA ASP A 129 -3.45 -23.60 3.49
C ASP A 129 -3.85 -23.67 4.97
N SER A 130 -3.40 -22.70 5.78
CA SER A 130 -3.76 -22.58 7.19
C SER A 130 -5.22 -22.18 7.41
N VAL A 131 -5.87 -21.57 6.41
CA VAL A 131 -7.26 -21.12 6.51
C VAL A 131 -8.18 -22.33 6.42
N THR A 132 -8.83 -22.64 7.54
CA THR A 132 -9.74 -23.79 7.66
C THR A 132 -11.21 -23.37 7.62
N THR A 133 -11.50 -22.09 7.88
CA THR A 133 -12.86 -21.54 7.89
C THR A 133 -12.92 -20.27 7.05
N ILE A 134 -13.85 -20.23 6.09
CA ILE A 134 -14.20 -19.05 5.31
C ILE A 134 -15.70 -18.82 5.47
N GLY A 135 -16.07 -17.68 6.03
CA GLY A 135 -17.45 -17.28 6.25
C GLY A 135 -18.20 -17.04 4.94
N GLU A 136 -19.52 -17.15 5.03
CA GLU A 136 -20.39 -16.84 3.91
C GLU A 136 -20.14 -15.40 3.42
N TRP A 137 -20.21 -15.21 2.11
CA TRP A 137 -19.96 -13.92 1.44
C TRP A 137 -18.60 -13.28 1.72
N ALA A 138 -17.61 -13.98 2.30
CA ALA A 138 -16.33 -13.39 2.70
C ALA A 138 -15.64 -12.60 1.58
N PHE A 139 -15.81 -12.99 0.32
CA PHE A 139 -15.23 -12.31 -0.85
C PHE A 139 -16.30 -11.81 -1.85
N TYR A 140 -17.56 -11.67 -1.44
CA TYR A 140 -18.64 -11.21 -2.30
C TYR A 140 -18.38 -9.82 -2.89
N SER A 141 -18.87 -9.55 -4.10
CA SER A 141 -18.71 -8.25 -4.78
C SER A 141 -17.23 -7.80 -4.82
N ASN A 142 -16.38 -8.65 -5.40
CA ASN A 142 -14.99 -8.36 -5.76
C ASN A 142 -14.77 -8.56 -7.27
N LYS A 143 -13.56 -8.29 -7.75
CA LYS A 143 -13.16 -8.47 -9.17
C LYS A 143 -12.33 -9.74 -9.37
N LEU A 144 -12.60 -10.77 -8.57
CA LEU A 144 -11.91 -12.05 -8.64
C LEU A 144 -12.36 -12.79 -9.90
N THR A 145 -11.39 -13.23 -10.70
CA THR A 145 -11.59 -13.99 -11.94
C THR A 145 -10.88 -15.33 -11.88
#